data_AF-A0A918D9E1-F1
#
_entry.id   AF-A0A918D9E1-F1
#
_cell.length_a   1.000
_cell.length_b   1.000
_cell.length_c   1.000
_cell.angle_alpha   90.00
_cell.angle_beta   90.00
_cell.angle_gamma   90.00
#
_symmetry.space_group_name_H-M   'P 1'
#
loop_
_entity.id
_entity.type
_entity.pdbx_description
1 polymer ?
#
loop_
_entity_poly.entity_id
_entity_poly.type
_entity_poly.pdbx_seq_one_letter_code
_entity_poly.pdbx_strand_id
1 'polypeptide(L)'
;MRVSFGGASGKELAEVCDSATALAAAYGAALDAAGSTQADFDIEGDALTDSDSVALRSKAIALLQKERTDLKVSFTLPVMPSGLDDDSLALLESANDNAVKVSTVNIMTMNYGSSYTGDMGDYAETSAKAAHGQLRDVFGLSSAGAWQGLALTSMIGEQDVSGETFTLADAAQVRAFAEEKGVAWVSMWSTFRDQQCADDHSASDNAATNCSGVTQSSGAFAEALAG
;
A
#
# COMPACT_ATOMS: atom_id res chain seq x y z
N MET A 1 5.90 8.30 -12.10
CA MET A 1 5.17 7.03 -12.29
C MET A 1 5.88 5.97 -11.48
N ARG A 2 5.13 5.05 -10.85
CA ARG A 2 5.67 3.94 -10.06
C ARG A 2 5.11 2.64 -10.63
N VAL A 3 5.94 1.60 -10.69
CA VAL A 3 5.53 0.27 -11.12
C VAL A 3 5.27 -0.55 -9.87
N SER A 4 4.04 -1.05 -9.72
CA SER A 4 3.69 -1.93 -8.60
C SER A 4 3.79 -3.39 -9.00
N PHE A 5 4.34 -4.20 -8.09
CA PHE A 5 4.54 -5.63 -8.21
C PHE A 5 3.75 -6.34 -7.09
N GLY A 6 2.96 -7.34 -7.45
CA GLY A 6 2.13 -8.11 -6.52
C GLY A 6 0.66 -7.69 -6.56
N GLY A 7 0.09 -7.41 -5.39
CA GLY A 7 -1.33 -7.19 -5.15
C GLY A 7 -2.08 -8.48 -4.77
N ALA A 8 -3.35 -8.34 -4.40
CA ALA A 8 -4.21 -9.42 -3.88
C ALA A 8 -4.46 -10.61 -4.83
N SER A 9 -3.99 -10.57 -6.08
CA SER A 9 -4.26 -11.62 -7.07
C SER A 9 -3.07 -11.85 -8.00
N GLY A 10 -2.91 -13.12 -8.40
CA GLY A 10 -1.80 -13.56 -9.25
C GLY A 10 -0.77 -14.35 -8.45
N LYS A 11 0.39 -14.61 -9.07
CA LYS A 11 1.56 -15.15 -8.38
C LYS A 11 2.58 -14.05 -8.28
N GLU A 12 3.07 -13.80 -7.07
CA GLU A 12 4.08 -12.77 -6.84
C GLU A 12 5.43 -13.24 -7.42
N LEU A 13 6.23 -12.32 -7.95
CA LEU A 13 7.42 -12.70 -8.74
C LEU A 13 8.48 -13.42 -7.91
N ALA A 14 8.59 -13.14 -6.60
CA ALA A 14 9.50 -13.85 -5.71
C ALA A 14 9.04 -15.28 -5.41
N GLU A 15 7.74 -15.57 -5.49
CA GLU A 15 7.22 -16.95 -5.39
C GLU A 15 7.52 -17.81 -6.63
N VAL A 16 7.91 -17.17 -7.74
CA VAL A 16 8.09 -17.83 -9.04
C VAL A 16 9.54 -17.87 -9.50
N CYS A 17 10.35 -16.87 -9.16
CA CYS A 17 11.74 -16.80 -9.62
C CYS A 17 12.67 -17.70 -8.80
N ASP A 18 13.56 -18.45 -9.47
CA ASP A 18 14.47 -19.40 -8.80
C ASP A 18 15.68 -18.75 -8.10
N SER A 19 15.93 -17.44 -8.30
CA SER A 19 17.09 -16.76 -7.72
C SER A 19 16.93 -15.24 -7.62
N ALA A 20 17.68 -14.63 -6.70
CA ALA A 20 17.67 -13.17 -6.49
C ALA A 20 18.12 -12.39 -7.74
N THR A 21 19.05 -12.93 -8.52
CA THR A 21 19.51 -12.30 -9.77
C THR A 21 18.43 -12.35 -10.85
N ALA A 22 17.75 -13.49 -11.02
CA ALA A 22 16.64 -13.62 -11.97
C ALA A 22 15.49 -12.69 -11.58
N LEU A 23 15.16 -12.62 -10.29
CA LEU A 23 14.12 -11.74 -9.76
C LEU A 23 14.48 -10.25 -9.95
N ALA A 24 15.71 -9.85 -9.63
CA ALA A 24 16.18 -8.48 -9.86
C ALA A 24 16.11 -8.08 -11.33
N ALA A 25 16.47 -9.00 -12.24
CA ALA A 25 16.37 -8.78 -13.68
C ALA A 25 14.90 -8.61 -14.14
N ALA A 26 13.97 -9.40 -13.59
CA ALA A 26 12.54 -9.28 -13.90
C ALA A 26 11.97 -7.93 -13.43
N TYR A 27 12.27 -7.51 -12.20
CA TYR A 27 11.90 -6.17 -11.71
C TYR A 27 12.50 -5.05 -12.56
N GLY A 28 13.79 -5.17 -12.89
CA GLY A 28 14.48 -4.21 -13.75
C GLY A 28 13.84 -4.08 -15.13
N ALA A 29 13.46 -5.20 -15.75
CA ALA A 29 12.82 -5.20 -17.07
C ALA A 29 11.46 -4.50 -17.07
N ALA A 30 10.65 -4.69 -16.03
CA ALA A 30 9.37 -4.00 -15.89
C ALA A 30 9.56 -2.49 -15.66
N LEU A 31 10.54 -2.10 -14.84
CA LEU A 31 10.90 -0.71 -14.63
C LEU A 31 11.40 -0.04 -15.92
N ASP A 32 12.24 -0.72 -16.69
CA ASP A 32 12.74 -0.24 -17.98
C ASP A 32 11.62 -0.04 -19.00
N ALA A 33 10.71 -1.02 -19.11
CA ALA A 33 9.56 -0.93 -20.00
C ALA A 33 8.67 0.28 -19.66
N ALA A 34 8.58 0.62 -18.38
CA ALA A 34 7.83 1.77 -17.89
C ALA A 34 8.65 3.08 -17.89
N GLY A 35 9.97 3.04 -18.11
CA GLY A 35 10.85 4.19 -17.91
C GLY A 35 10.83 4.73 -16.47
N SER A 36 10.62 3.86 -15.49
CA SER A 36 10.43 4.22 -14.07
C SER A 36 11.67 3.93 -13.23
N THR A 37 11.92 4.80 -12.26
CA THR A 37 12.91 4.60 -11.18
C THR A 37 12.23 4.41 -9.83
N GLN A 38 10.92 4.16 -9.83
CA GLN A 38 10.12 3.92 -8.63
C GLN A 38 9.46 2.54 -8.73
N ALA A 39 9.78 1.67 -7.78
CA ALA A 39 9.18 0.35 -7.60
C ALA A 39 8.32 0.34 -6.33
N ASP A 40 7.12 -0.19 -6.44
CA ASP A 40 6.25 -0.54 -5.33
C ASP A 40 6.13 -2.06 -5.24
N PHE A 41 6.28 -2.61 -4.05
CA PHE A 41 6.07 -4.02 -3.79
C PHE A 41 4.82 -4.13 -2.92
N ASP A 42 3.71 -4.41 -3.57
CA ASP A 42 2.40 -4.62 -2.97
C ASP A 42 2.28 -6.09 -2.59
N ILE A 43 2.61 -6.42 -1.34
CA ILE A 43 2.75 -7.80 -0.87
C ILE A 43 1.62 -8.10 0.09
N GLU A 44 0.78 -9.06 -0.30
CA GLU A 44 -0.46 -9.41 0.38
C GLU A 44 -0.60 -10.93 0.53
N GLY A 45 -1.43 -11.37 1.47
CA GLY A 45 -1.83 -12.77 1.63
C GLY A 45 -0.65 -13.73 1.81
N ASP A 46 -0.71 -14.88 1.13
CA ASP A 46 0.26 -15.97 1.28
C ASP A 46 1.71 -15.52 1.01
N ALA A 47 1.92 -14.53 0.13
CA ALA A 47 3.24 -14.00 -0.22
C ALA A 47 3.94 -13.25 0.94
N LEU A 48 3.19 -12.83 1.98
CA LEU A 48 3.73 -12.29 3.22
C LEU A 48 4.23 -13.41 4.15
N THR A 49 3.53 -14.54 4.15
CA THR A 49 3.81 -15.67 5.06
C THR A 49 4.92 -16.60 4.55
N ASP A 50 5.25 -16.52 3.25
CA ASP A 50 6.35 -17.29 2.67
C ASP A 50 7.72 -16.62 2.94
N SER A 51 8.36 -17.08 4.02
CA SER A 51 9.66 -16.56 4.45
C SER A 51 10.78 -16.71 3.39
N ASP A 52 10.71 -17.73 2.53
CA ASP A 52 11.72 -17.93 1.47
C ASP A 52 11.55 -16.87 0.38
N SER A 53 10.31 -16.62 -0.05
CA SER A 53 9.98 -15.55 -0.99
C SER A 53 10.31 -14.16 -0.43
N VAL A 54 10.04 -13.91 0.86
CA VAL A 54 10.41 -12.67 1.55
C VAL A 54 11.93 -12.44 1.53
N ALA A 55 12.72 -13.45 1.91
CA ALA A 55 14.18 -13.34 1.90
C ALA A 55 14.75 -13.19 0.48
N LEU A 56 14.15 -13.87 -0.50
CA LEU A 56 14.54 -13.77 -1.91
C LEU A 56 14.29 -12.37 -2.46
N ARG A 57 13.10 -11.80 -2.18
CA ARG A 57 12.69 -10.44 -2.57
C ARG A 57 13.66 -9.40 -2.02
N SER A 58 13.98 -9.45 -0.74
CA SER A 58 14.92 -8.53 -0.10
C SER A 58 16.31 -8.56 -0.77
N LYS A 59 16.84 -9.76 -1.05
CA LYS A 59 18.12 -9.92 -1.76
C LYS A 59 18.05 -9.37 -3.18
N ALA A 60 16.98 -9.63 -3.92
CA ALA A 60 16.80 -9.15 -5.28
C ALA A 60 16.70 -7.62 -5.35
N ILE A 61 15.94 -7.00 -4.44
CA ILE A 61 15.82 -5.54 -4.36
C ILE A 61 17.18 -4.92 -4.02
N ALA A 62 17.92 -5.49 -3.06
CA ALA A 62 19.25 -5.01 -2.71
C ALA A 62 20.26 -5.12 -3.87
N LEU A 63 20.17 -6.18 -4.69
CA LEU A 63 20.95 -6.29 -5.93
C LEU A 63 20.55 -5.20 -6.93
N LEU A 64 19.25 -5.03 -7.16
CA LEU A 64 18.74 -4.06 -8.12
C LEU A 64 19.12 -2.62 -7.73
N GLN A 65 19.10 -2.26 -6.44
CA GLN A 65 19.53 -0.94 -5.96
C GLN A 65 21.05 -0.71 -6.09
N LYS A 66 21.87 -1.76 -6.16
CA LYS A 66 23.31 -1.63 -6.48
C LYS A 66 23.51 -1.32 -7.96
N GLU A 67 22.67 -1.87 -8.82
CA GLU A 67 22.69 -1.62 -10.27
C GLU A 67 22.06 -0.26 -10.63
N ARG A 68 21.03 0.15 -9.87
CA ARG A 68 20.23 1.36 -10.09
C ARG A 68 20.24 2.21 -8.83
N THR A 69 21.22 3.10 -8.73
CA THR A 69 21.44 3.89 -7.51
C THR A 69 20.37 4.97 -7.26
N ASP A 70 19.54 5.26 -8.26
CA ASP A 70 18.39 6.17 -8.19
C ASP A 70 17.06 5.47 -7.92
N LEU A 71 17.04 4.13 -7.85
CA LEU A 71 15.83 3.34 -7.59
C LEU A 71 15.25 3.66 -6.20
N LYS A 72 14.00 4.11 -6.20
CA LYS A 72 13.16 4.28 -5.01
C LYS A 72 12.26 3.05 -4.84
N VAL A 73 12.23 2.53 -3.61
CA VAL A 73 11.49 1.33 -3.24
C VAL A 73 10.43 1.69 -2.23
N SER A 74 9.19 1.33 -2.50
CA SER A 74 8.11 1.30 -1.51
C SER A 74 7.58 -0.11 -1.30
N PHE A 75 7.08 -0.37 -0.10
CA PHE A 75 6.27 -1.55 0.19
C PHE A 75 4.84 -1.10 0.46
N THR A 76 3.88 -1.67 -0.27
CA THR A 76 2.46 -1.54 0.02
C THR A 76 2.02 -2.76 0.81
N LEU A 77 1.47 -2.55 2.02
CA LEU A 77 1.23 -3.62 2.99
C LEU A 77 -0.16 -3.48 3.65
N PRO A 78 -0.82 -4.60 3.97
CA PRO A 78 -2.06 -4.58 4.74
C PRO A 78 -1.81 -4.02 6.15
N VAL A 79 -2.81 -3.32 6.69
CA VAL A 79 -2.72 -2.73 8.02
C VAL A 79 -4.04 -2.87 8.75
N MET A 80 -3.96 -3.05 10.06
CA MET A 80 -5.11 -2.99 10.95
C MET A 80 -5.04 -1.74 11.82
N PRO A 81 -6.11 -1.36 12.55
CA PRO A 81 -6.01 -0.27 13.53
C PRO A 81 -4.95 -0.51 14.62
N SER A 82 -4.52 -1.76 14.81
CA SER A 82 -3.39 -2.13 15.68
C SER A 82 -2.01 -1.95 15.04
N GLY A 83 -1.92 -1.61 13.75
CA GLY A 83 -0.68 -1.50 12.98
C GLY A 83 -0.52 -2.61 11.94
N LEU A 84 0.70 -2.71 11.40
CA LEU A 84 1.15 -3.83 10.57
C LEU A 84 1.19 -5.11 11.41
N ASP A 85 0.86 -6.25 10.80
CA ASP A 85 0.97 -7.55 11.46
C ASP A 85 2.43 -8.07 11.48
N ASP A 86 2.64 -9.19 12.17
CA ASP A 86 3.97 -9.76 12.36
C ASP A 86 4.63 -10.16 11.04
N ASP A 87 3.87 -10.64 10.05
CA ASP A 87 4.39 -11.05 8.74
C ASP A 87 4.83 -9.82 7.91
N SER A 88 4.02 -8.75 7.93
CA SER A 88 4.38 -7.47 7.31
C SER A 88 5.62 -6.85 7.94
N LEU A 89 5.75 -6.94 9.27
CA LEU A 89 6.95 -6.49 9.99
C LEU A 89 8.17 -7.34 9.62
N ALA A 90 8.03 -8.67 9.57
CA ALA A 90 9.11 -9.57 9.18
C ALA A 90 9.62 -9.29 7.77
N LEU A 91 8.73 -8.89 6.84
CA LEU A 91 9.11 -8.44 5.51
C LEU A 91 9.96 -7.15 5.56
N LEU A 92 9.54 -6.15 6.32
CA LEU A 92 10.29 -4.89 6.45
C LEU A 92 11.64 -5.09 7.14
N GLU A 93 11.69 -5.94 8.16
CA GLU A 93 12.92 -6.35 8.85
C GLU A 93 13.87 -7.08 7.90
N SER A 94 13.37 -8.04 7.12
CA SER A 94 14.15 -8.74 6.09
C SER A 94 14.74 -7.77 5.07
N ALA A 95 13.97 -6.77 4.62
CA ALA A 95 14.47 -5.74 3.71
C ALA A 95 15.60 -4.92 4.37
N ASN A 96 15.40 -4.48 5.61
CA ASN A 96 16.38 -3.72 6.38
C ASN A 96 17.69 -4.50 6.60
N ASP A 97 17.60 -5.78 6.99
CA ASP A 97 18.72 -6.68 7.22
C ASP A 97 19.54 -6.97 5.95
N ASN A 98 18.89 -6.92 4.78
CA ASN A 98 19.56 -7.04 3.47
C ASN A 98 20.03 -5.69 2.91
N ALA A 99 19.99 -4.63 3.72
CA ALA A 99 20.38 -3.27 3.36
C ALA A 99 19.59 -2.66 2.18
N VAL A 100 18.33 -3.07 2.02
CA VAL A 100 17.39 -2.42 1.11
C VAL A 100 17.12 -1.00 1.62
N LYS A 101 17.29 0.00 0.75
CA LYS A 101 16.91 1.38 1.05
C LYS A 101 15.42 1.55 0.77
N VAL A 102 14.59 1.25 1.75
CA VAL A 102 13.14 1.49 1.69
C VAL A 102 12.91 3.00 1.79
N SER A 103 12.31 3.59 0.76
CA SER A 103 11.97 5.02 0.76
C SER A 103 10.64 5.30 1.42
N THR A 104 9.68 4.38 1.32
CA THR A 104 8.34 4.57 1.88
C THR A 104 7.68 3.23 2.21
N VAL A 105 6.93 3.18 3.30
CA VAL A 105 5.97 2.10 3.58
C VAL A 105 4.58 2.68 3.41
N ASN A 106 3.84 2.14 2.45
CA ASN A 106 2.48 2.53 2.10
C ASN A 106 1.50 1.55 2.74
N ILE A 107 0.70 2.01 3.70
CA ILE A 107 -0.25 1.13 4.37
C ILE A 107 -1.61 1.16 3.68
N MET A 108 -2.21 -0.01 3.48
CA MET A 108 -3.53 -0.15 2.88
C MET A 108 -4.62 0.04 3.93
N THR A 109 -5.09 1.27 4.08
CA THR A 109 -6.13 1.64 5.06
C THR A 109 -7.53 1.26 4.56
N MET A 110 -7.76 -0.05 4.47
CA MET A 110 -8.94 -0.69 3.90
C MET A 110 -9.14 -2.10 4.46
N ASN A 111 -10.36 -2.64 4.30
CA ASN A 111 -10.74 -4.02 4.55
C ASN A 111 -10.38 -4.47 5.98
N TYR A 112 -10.77 -3.67 6.98
CA TYR A 112 -10.41 -3.92 8.40
C TYR A 112 -11.13 -5.15 8.98
N GLY A 113 -12.23 -5.58 8.38
CA GLY A 113 -12.96 -6.77 8.77
C GLY A 113 -14.18 -6.44 9.62
N SER A 114 -15.18 -7.32 9.58
CA SER A 114 -16.55 -7.07 10.05
C SER A 114 -16.71 -6.70 11.53
N SER A 115 -15.68 -6.88 12.36
CA SER A 115 -15.69 -6.43 13.76
C SER A 115 -15.47 -4.92 13.90
N TYR A 116 -14.92 -4.26 12.89
CA TYR A 116 -14.70 -2.83 12.85
C TYR A 116 -15.92 -2.16 12.22
N THR A 117 -16.64 -1.38 13.04
CA THR A 117 -17.96 -0.80 12.69
C THR A 117 -18.00 0.72 12.84
N GLY A 118 -16.84 1.33 13.08
CA GLY A 118 -16.64 2.76 13.22
C GLY A 118 -16.32 3.45 11.90
N ASP A 119 -15.84 4.69 12.01
CA ASP A 119 -15.50 5.56 10.89
C ASP A 119 -14.19 5.12 10.21
N MET A 120 -14.19 5.06 8.86
CA MET A 120 -13.04 4.58 8.10
C MET A 120 -11.88 5.59 8.09
N GLY A 121 -12.15 6.89 8.19
CA GLY A 121 -11.13 7.92 8.36
C GLY A 121 -10.42 7.80 9.70
N ASP A 122 -11.18 7.59 10.78
CA ASP A 122 -10.64 7.34 12.12
C ASP A 122 -9.79 6.06 12.17
N TYR A 123 -10.21 4.99 11.50
CA TYR A 123 -9.41 3.77 11.39
C TYR A 123 -8.13 3.97 10.59
N ALA A 124 -8.18 4.72 9.48
CA ALA A 124 -7.00 5.05 8.70
C ALA A 124 -5.96 5.83 9.54
N GLU A 125 -6.40 6.84 10.29
CA GLU A 125 -5.52 7.60 11.19
C GLU A 125 -4.96 6.74 12.33
N THR A 126 -5.79 5.88 12.92
CA THR A 126 -5.38 5.00 14.03
C THR A 126 -4.33 4.00 13.55
N SER A 127 -4.57 3.37 12.40
CA SER A 127 -3.63 2.46 11.73
C SER A 127 -2.31 3.16 11.42
N ALA A 128 -2.37 4.40 10.91
CA ALA A 128 -1.19 5.20 10.60
C ALA A 128 -0.36 5.55 11.84
N LYS A 129 -1.01 5.87 12.97
CA LYS A 129 -0.34 6.15 14.26
C LYS A 129 0.35 4.88 14.80
N ALA A 130 -0.25 3.71 14.65
CA ALA A 130 0.35 2.44 15.04
C ALA A 130 1.54 2.09 14.14
N ALA A 131 1.36 2.14 12.82
CA ALA A 131 2.42 1.90 11.84
C ALA A 131 3.60 2.87 12.02
N HIS A 132 3.33 4.14 12.31
CA HIS A 132 4.37 5.12 12.63
C HIS A 132 5.30 4.66 13.76
N GLY A 133 4.74 4.11 14.84
CA GLY A 133 5.52 3.54 15.94
C GLY A 133 6.41 2.39 15.46
N GLN A 134 5.82 1.44 14.72
CA GLN A 134 6.53 0.29 14.18
C GLN A 134 7.68 0.68 13.23
N LEU A 135 7.46 1.65 12.33
CA LEU A 135 8.50 2.12 11.40
C LEU A 135 9.68 2.78 12.12
N ARG A 136 9.42 3.46 13.24
CA ARG A 136 10.51 4.02 14.06
C ARG A 136 11.38 2.92 14.64
N ASP A 137 10.77 1.83 15.07
CA ASP A 137 11.48 0.72 15.70
C ASP A 137 12.25 -0.11 14.66
N VAL A 138 11.60 -0.51 13.56
CA VAL A 138 12.21 -1.32 12.48
C VAL A 138 13.38 -0.59 11.81
N PHE A 139 13.21 0.69 11.47
CA PHE A 139 14.20 1.45 10.70
C PHE A 139 15.05 2.41 11.54
N GLY A 140 14.86 2.46 12.87
CA GLY A 140 15.59 3.39 13.75
C GLY A 140 15.33 4.86 13.43
N LEU A 141 14.14 5.19 12.92
CA LEU A 141 13.81 6.54 12.43
C LEU A 141 13.45 7.51 13.56
N SER A 142 13.71 8.79 13.32
CA SER A 142 13.09 9.85 14.12
C SER A 142 11.57 9.86 13.90
N SER A 143 10.82 10.47 14.82
CA SER A 143 9.37 10.61 14.66
C SER A 143 8.98 11.29 13.34
N ALA A 144 9.67 12.38 12.98
CA ALA A 144 9.44 13.06 11.71
C ALA A 144 9.83 12.20 10.50
N GLY A 145 10.94 11.48 10.59
CA GLY A 145 11.39 10.59 9.51
C GLY A 145 10.43 9.42 9.26
N ALA A 146 9.83 8.87 10.31
CA ALA A 146 8.83 7.80 10.17
C ALA A 146 7.53 8.30 9.51
N TRP A 147 7.07 9.52 9.82
CA TRP A 147 5.93 10.09 9.09
C TRP A 147 6.28 10.36 7.63
N GLN A 148 7.43 10.98 7.35
CA GLN A 148 7.89 11.26 5.98
C GLN A 148 8.16 9.99 5.15
N GLY A 149 8.36 8.84 5.81
CA GLY A 149 8.49 7.53 5.20
C GLY A 149 7.20 6.70 5.20
N LEU A 150 6.08 7.23 5.69
CA LEU A 150 4.78 6.56 5.70
C LEU A 150 3.88 7.14 4.61
N ALA A 151 3.14 6.29 3.92
CA ALA A 151 2.06 6.67 3.02
C ALA A 151 0.78 5.90 3.35
N LEU A 152 -0.37 6.43 2.93
CA LEU A 152 -1.68 5.82 3.16
C LEU A 152 -2.40 5.61 1.83
N THR A 153 -2.93 4.41 1.62
CA THR A 153 -3.76 4.08 0.46
C THR A 153 -5.09 3.56 0.94
N SER A 154 -6.16 4.30 0.71
CA SER A 154 -7.53 3.90 1.08
C SER A 154 -8.27 3.30 -0.10
N MET A 155 -9.10 2.28 0.13
CA MET A 155 -10.09 1.84 -0.84
C MET A 155 -11.30 2.76 -0.76
N ILE A 156 -11.60 3.49 -1.85
CA ILE A 156 -12.63 4.54 -1.85
C ILE A 156 -14.04 3.96 -1.94
N GLY A 157 -15.04 4.59 -1.31
CA GLY A 157 -16.41 4.09 -1.32
C GLY A 157 -16.55 2.72 -0.64
N GLU A 158 -17.49 1.90 -1.12
CA GLU A 158 -17.75 0.55 -0.62
C GLU A 158 -16.49 -0.32 -0.73
N GLN A 159 -16.20 -1.10 0.31
CA GLN A 159 -15.05 -1.98 0.35
C GLN A 159 -15.46 -3.45 0.28
N ASP A 160 -14.50 -4.37 0.25
CA ASP A 160 -14.76 -5.81 0.11
C ASP A 160 -15.36 -6.42 1.38
N VAL A 161 -15.20 -5.74 2.52
CA VAL A 161 -15.85 -6.09 3.79
C VAL A 161 -17.22 -5.43 3.86
N SER A 162 -18.27 -6.26 3.91
CA SER A 162 -19.65 -5.81 4.05
C SER A 162 -19.82 -4.85 5.23
N GLY A 163 -20.33 -3.65 4.94
CA GLY A 163 -20.58 -2.59 5.93
C GLY A 163 -19.46 -1.56 6.03
N GLU A 164 -18.31 -1.79 5.40
CA GLU A 164 -17.24 -0.78 5.29
C GLU A 164 -17.46 0.11 4.08
N THR A 165 -17.44 1.43 4.29
CA THR A 165 -17.56 2.42 3.23
C THR A 165 -16.70 3.62 3.56
N PHE A 166 -15.68 3.88 2.74
CA PHE A 166 -14.82 5.05 2.84
C PHE A 166 -15.44 6.22 2.10
N THR A 167 -15.89 7.24 2.84
CA THR A 167 -16.66 8.36 2.29
C THR A 167 -15.77 9.51 1.80
N LEU A 168 -16.36 10.48 1.10
CA LEU A 168 -15.65 11.73 0.73
C LEU A 168 -15.23 12.55 1.97
N ALA A 169 -15.95 12.43 3.09
CA ALA A 169 -15.54 13.08 4.34
C ALA A 169 -14.27 12.43 4.89
N ASP A 170 -14.20 11.10 4.85
CA ASP A 170 -13.03 10.31 5.27
C ASP A 170 -11.82 10.64 4.39
N ALA A 171 -12.03 10.83 3.08
CA ALA A 171 -10.99 11.27 2.17
C ALA A 171 -10.39 12.63 2.57
N ALA A 172 -11.25 13.61 2.87
CA ALA A 172 -10.82 14.92 3.34
C ALA A 172 -10.13 14.86 4.72
N GLN A 173 -10.61 14.00 5.62
CA GLN A 173 -10.00 13.75 6.93
C GLN A 173 -8.60 13.15 6.78
N VAL A 174 -8.44 12.08 6.01
CA VAL A 174 -7.15 11.43 5.75
C VAL A 174 -6.17 12.41 5.10
N ARG A 175 -6.64 13.26 4.18
CA ARG A 175 -5.82 14.30 3.58
C ARG A 175 -5.36 15.34 4.61
N ALA A 176 -6.26 15.85 5.44
CA ALA A 176 -5.89 16.83 6.48
C ALA A 176 -4.88 16.24 7.48
N PHE A 177 -5.10 14.98 7.91
CA PHE A 177 -4.17 14.24 8.76
C PHE A 177 -2.79 14.08 8.10
N ALA A 178 -2.78 13.70 6.82
CA ALA A 178 -1.57 13.54 6.03
C ALA A 178 -0.72 14.81 5.97
N GLU A 179 -1.37 15.97 5.74
CA GLU A 179 -0.71 17.27 5.75
C GLU A 179 -0.19 17.64 7.14
N GLU A 180 -0.98 17.42 8.19
CA GLU A 180 -0.61 17.74 9.57
C GLU A 180 0.64 16.95 10.01
N LYS A 181 0.71 15.66 9.66
CA LYS A 181 1.82 14.78 10.06
C LYS A 181 3.02 14.84 9.12
N GLY A 182 2.84 15.37 7.91
CA GLY A 182 3.87 15.37 6.88
C GLY A 182 4.14 13.96 6.34
N VAL A 183 3.07 13.20 6.07
CA VAL A 183 3.17 11.87 5.45
C VAL A 183 3.67 11.98 4.01
N ALA A 184 4.30 10.93 3.49
CA ALA A 184 4.93 10.92 2.18
C ALA A 184 3.93 11.20 1.05
N TRP A 185 2.78 10.51 1.08
CA TRP A 185 1.65 10.73 0.18
C TRP A 185 0.38 10.04 0.72
N VAL A 186 -0.75 10.42 0.14
CA VAL A 186 -1.99 9.65 0.18
C VAL A 186 -2.32 9.16 -1.22
N SER A 187 -2.95 8.00 -1.34
CA SER A 187 -3.38 7.43 -2.61
C SER A 187 -4.69 6.65 -2.43
N MET A 188 -5.22 6.09 -3.51
CA MET A 188 -6.49 5.38 -3.48
C MET A 188 -6.48 4.10 -4.32
N TRP A 189 -7.24 3.11 -3.85
CA TRP A 189 -7.72 1.99 -4.64
C TRP A 189 -9.19 2.23 -5.08
N SER A 190 -9.44 2.61 -6.32
CA SER A 190 -8.48 2.90 -7.39
C SER A 190 -9.02 3.99 -8.31
N THR A 191 -8.19 4.53 -9.21
CA THR A 191 -8.60 5.57 -10.17
C THR A 191 -9.83 5.20 -10.98
N PHE A 192 -9.98 3.94 -11.38
CA PHE A 192 -11.16 3.48 -12.15
C PHE A 192 -12.43 3.39 -11.29
N ARG A 193 -12.30 3.35 -9.96
CA ARG A 193 -13.41 3.36 -9.03
C ARG A 193 -13.91 4.77 -8.71
N ASP A 194 -13.16 5.82 -9.05
CA ASP A 194 -13.48 7.21 -8.68
C ASP A 194 -14.58 7.83 -9.58
N GLN A 195 -15.72 7.15 -9.58
CA GLN A 195 -16.94 7.53 -10.28
C GLN A 195 -18.13 6.81 -9.63
N GLN A 196 -19.29 7.44 -9.72
CA GLN A 196 -20.54 6.83 -9.27
C GLN A 196 -20.89 5.62 -10.14
N CYS A 197 -21.42 4.58 -9.50
CA CYS A 197 -21.93 3.40 -10.20
C CYS A 197 -23.18 3.74 -11.02
N ALA A 198 -23.36 3.10 -12.19
CA ALA A 198 -24.62 3.09 -12.91
C ALA A 198 -25.77 2.53 -12.05
N ASP A 199 -26.99 3.01 -12.28
CA ASP A 199 -28.19 2.73 -11.46
C ASP A 199 -28.55 1.22 -11.36
N ASP A 200 -27.98 0.36 -12.21
CA ASP A 200 -28.20 -1.09 -12.25
C ASP A 200 -27.12 -1.91 -11.54
N HIS A 201 -26.14 -1.27 -10.87
CA HIS A 201 -25.20 -1.94 -9.96
C HIS A 201 -25.85 -2.41 -8.64
N SER A 202 -27.09 -2.88 -8.72
CA SER A 202 -27.75 -3.56 -7.62
C SER A 202 -27.16 -4.96 -7.42
N ALA A 203 -26.60 -5.20 -6.24
CA ALA A 203 -26.37 -6.51 -5.62
C ALA A 203 -25.20 -7.36 -6.15
N SER A 204 -23.96 -6.90 -5.97
CA SER A 204 -22.86 -7.82 -5.71
C SER A 204 -22.45 -7.76 -4.24
N ASP A 205 -22.16 -8.90 -3.62
CA ASP A 205 -21.65 -8.97 -2.25
C ASP A 205 -20.21 -8.41 -2.12
N ASN A 206 -19.56 -8.10 -3.25
CA ASN A 206 -18.22 -7.55 -3.34
C ASN A 206 -18.25 -6.14 -3.92
N ALA A 207 -17.27 -5.31 -3.55
CA ALA A 207 -17.09 -3.99 -4.11
C ALA A 207 -16.80 -4.02 -5.62
N ALA A 208 -17.37 -3.07 -6.35
CA ALA A 208 -17.14 -2.94 -7.78
C ALA A 208 -15.71 -2.49 -8.09
N THR A 209 -15.11 -3.01 -9.16
CA THR A 209 -13.74 -2.66 -9.57
C THR A 209 -13.67 -1.40 -10.44
N ASN A 210 -14.81 -0.89 -10.90
CA ASN A 210 -14.93 0.21 -11.87
C ASN A 210 -15.84 1.36 -11.40
N CYS A 211 -16.31 1.35 -10.16
CA CYS A 211 -17.02 2.44 -9.52
C CYS A 211 -16.92 2.29 -7.99
N SER A 212 -17.25 3.33 -7.24
CA SER A 212 -17.01 3.38 -5.80
C SER A 212 -18.16 2.81 -4.96
N GLY A 213 -19.35 2.63 -5.53
CA GLY A 213 -20.55 2.26 -4.77
C GLY A 213 -21.20 3.43 -4.02
N VAL A 214 -20.62 4.64 -4.07
CA VAL A 214 -21.20 5.83 -3.41
C VAL A 214 -21.67 6.88 -4.43
N THR A 215 -22.56 7.76 -4.00
CA THR A 215 -22.98 8.92 -4.80
C THR A 215 -21.85 9.95 -4.83
N GLN A 216 -21.35 10.26 -6.03
CA GLN A 216 -20.24 11.20 -6.23
C GLN A 216 -20.20 11.75 -7.66
N SER A 217 -19.46 12.85 -7.88
CA SER A 217 -18.97 13.18 -9.22
C SER A 217 -17.75 12.34 -9.60
N SER A 218 -17.50 12.15 -10.90
CA SER A 218 -16.26 11.53 -11.37
C SER A 218 -15.05 12.35 -10.92
N GLY A 219 -14.05 11.68 -10.34
CA GLY A 219 -12.83 12.33 -9.84
C GLY A 219 -12.94 12.95 -8.45
N ALA A 220 -14.08 12.80 -7.75
CA ALA A 220 -14.32 13.48 -6.47
C ALA A 220 -13.35 13.04 -5.36
N PHE A 221 -13.01 11.74 -5.30
CA PHE A 221 -12.05 11.25 -4.32
C PHE A 221 -10.63 11.71 -4.65
N ALA A 222 -10.26 11.69 -5.93
CA ALA A 222 -8.98 12.23 -6.38
C ALA A 222 -8.82 13.71 -5.99
N GLU A 223 -9.86 14.52 -6.19
CA GLU A 223 -9.87 15.93 -5.79
C GLU A 223 -9.71 16.07 -4.26
N ALA A 224 -10.49 15.33 -3.47
CA ALA A 224 -10.42 15.37 -2.01
C ALA A 224 -9.04 14.95 -1.46
N LEU A 225 -8.41 13.92 -2.06
CA LEU A 225 -7.10 13.43 -1.65
C LEU A 225 -5.94 14.28 -2.20
N ALA A 226 -6.14 15.02 -3.30
CA ALA A 226 -5.14 15.89 -3.90
C ALA A 226 -4.97 17.22 -3.16
N GLY A 227 -6.00 17.66 -2.41
CA GLY A 227 -6.02 18.88 -1.60
C GLY A 227 -6.08 20.16 -2.40
#